data_AF-A0A8S3Y050-F1
#
_entry.id   AF-A0A8S3Y050-F1
#
_cell.length_a   1.000
_cell.length_b   1.000
_cell.length_c   1.000
_cell.angle_alpha   90.00
_cell.angle_beta   90.00
_cell.angle_gamma   90.00
#
_symmetry.space_group_name_H-M   'P 1'
#
loop_
_entity.id
_entity.type
_entity.pdbx_description
1 polymer ?
#
loop_
_entity_poly.entity_id
_entity_poly.type
_entity_poly.pdbx_seq_one_letter_code
_entity_poly.pdbx_strand_id
1 'polypeptide(L)'
;MGSGAIIVYDLRNDMTWRIESPLFQHQQIASVYKIGGVEFFWNDGVSSVALSQKKREGYRDLYCHSTSSTKLLRISTKLLRNPYVNPEEIRNGIKIVGEQGSQSTACDYDAGTNVLFFTQLSKNGVGCWNLDRKFTEENTPLLVSDCNVLEYPNDIKVDPDGNVWILSDRQSRFLYDQMNFEQTNFRVLTARASTLISGSRCHMTPLEKAISYIKSPKSA
;
A
#
# COMPACT_ATOMS: atom_id res chain seq x y z
N MET A 1 -7.42 1.64 15.34
CA MET A 1 -6.44 2.72 15.07
C MET A 1 -6.83 3.51 13.83
N GLY A 2 -6.18 4.65 13.55
CA GLY A 2 -6.44 5.46 12.35
C GLY A 2 -7.62 6.42 12.49
N SER A 3 -7.36 7.67 12.87
CA SER A 3 -8.37 8.75 13.04
C SER A 3 -9.01 9.25 11.72
N GLY A 4 -8.82 8.51 10.63
CA GLY A 4 -9.21 8.89 9.26
C GLY A 4 -8.66 10.22 8.79
N ALA A 5 -7.38 10.45 9.07
CA ALA A 5 -6.68 11.65 8.64
C ALA A 5 -5.21 11.39 8.36
N ILE A 6 -4.65 12.23 7.50
CA ILE A 6 -3.22 12.32 7.24
C ILE A 6 -2.73 13.61 7.88
N ILE A 7 -1.66 13.51 8.68
CA ILE A 7 -0.97 14.68 9.23
C ILE A 7 0.18 15.03 8.29
N VAL A 8 0.25 16.29 7.88
CA VAL A 8 1.33 16.81 7.05
C VAL A 8 2.19 17.71 7.90
N TYR A 9 3.48 17.39 7.98
CA TYR A 9 4.49 18.20 8.63
C TYR A 9 5.41 18.84 7.58
N ASP A 10 5.48 20.16 7.58
CA ASP A 10 6.43 20.93 6.78
C ASP A 10 7.65 21.28 7.63
N LEU A 11 8.71 20.50 7.47
CA LEU A 11 9.98 20.67 8.16
C LEU A 11 10.62 22.05 7.95
N ARG A 12 10.43 22.68 6.78
CA ARG A 12 11.08 23.96 6.47
C ARG A 12 10.48 25.10 7.29
N ASN A 13 9.16 25.09 7.45
CA ASN A 13 8.42 26.16 8.11
C ASN A 13 7.98 25.79 9.53
N ASP A 14 8.29 24.57 9.99
CA ASP A 14 7.84 24.00 11.25
C ASP A 14 6.32 24.09 11.45
N MET A 15 5.57 23.82 10.36
CA MET A 15 4.11 23.89 10.36
C MET A 15 3.52 22.49 10.22
N THR A 16 2.42 22.25 10.93
CA THR A 16 1.65 21.01 10.84
C THR A 16 0.20 21.32 10.52
N TRP A 17 -0.39 20.55 9.62
CA TRP A 17 -1.84 20.56 9.40
C TRP A 17 -2.38 19.15 9.21
N ARG A 18 -3.68 19.03 9.41
CA ARG A 18 -4.42 17.78 9.38
C ARG A 18 -5.35 17.77 8.17
N ILE A 19 -5.28 16.70 7.40
CA ILE A 19 -6.12 16.50 6.21
C ILE A 19 -7.05 15.33 6.50
N GLU A 20 -8.35 15.62 6.51
CA GLU A 20 -9.41 14.65 6.78
C GLU A 20 -10.22 14.37 5.52
N SER A 21 -10.66 13.13 5.38
CA SER A 21 -11.58 12.74 4.32
C SER A 21 -12.36 11.51 4.75
N PRO A 22 -13.66 11.41 4.39
CA PRO A 22 -14.40 10.17 4.57
C PRO A 22 -13.73 8.95 3.90
N LEU A 23 -12.95 9.17 2.84
CA LEU A 23 -12.21 8.10 2.16
C LEU A 23 -11.04 7.55 2.99
N PHE A 24 -10.58 8.27 4.01
CA PHE A 24 -9.56 7.81 4.94
C PHE A 24 -10.12 6.99 6.10
N GLN A 25 -11.45 6.86 6.19
CA GLN A 25 -12.10 6.01 7.17
C GLN A 25 -12.14 4.55 6.67
N HIS A 26 -12.58 3.65 7.55
CA HIS A 26 -12.78 2.23 7.21
C HIS A 26 -14.02 2.03 6.32
N GLN A 27 -14.06 0.91 5.59
CA GLN A 27 -15.25 0.38 4.96
C GLN A 27 -15.88 -0.67 5.89
N GLN A 28 -17.17 -0.52 6.22
CA GLN A 28 -17.87 -1.45 7.11
C GLN A 28 -17.77 -2.91 6.62
N ILE A 29 -17.89 -3.13 5.30
CA ILE A 29 -17.78 -4.47 4.68
C ILE A 29 -16.40 -5.13 4.83
N ALA A 30 -15.35 -4.33 5.11
CA ALA A 30 -13.97 -4.80 5.24
C ALA A 30 -13.50 -4.82 6.71
N SER A 31 -14.41 -4.63 7.67
CA SER A 31 -14.07 -4.52 9.09
C SER A 31 -13.98 -5.88 9.81
N VAL A 32 -14.45 -6.95 9.18
CA VAL A 32 -14.30 -8.34 9.67
C VAL A 32 -13.03 -8.95 9.07
N TYR A 33 -12.17 -9.46 9.93
CA TYR A 33 -10.90 -10.09 9.59
C TYR A 33 -10.96 -11.58 9.90
N LYS A 34 -10.44 -12.40 9.00
CA LYS A 34 -10.28 -13.85 9.21
C LYS A 34 -8.84 -14.22 8.85
N ILE A 35 -7.98 -14.31 9.85
CA ILE A 35 -6.53 -14.46 9.67
C ILE A 35 -5.99 -15.55 10.60
N GLY A 36 -5.33 -16.57 10.04
CA GLY A 36 -4.72 -17.64 10.83
C GLY A 36 -5.74 -18.48 11.61
N GLY A 37 -7.01 -18.52 11.16
CA GLY A 37 -8.11 -19.17 11.87
C GLY A 37 -8.73 -18.33 12.99
N VAL A 38 -8.25 -17.10 13.20
CA VAL A 38 -8.81 -16.15 14.18
C VAL A 38 -9.73 -15.18 13.46
N GLU A 39 -10.95 -15.02 13.97
CA GLU A 39 -11.92 -14.03 13.50
C GLU A 39 -12.01 -12.86 14.48
N PHE A 40 -11.82 -11.63 13.99
CA PHE A 40 -11.87 -10.42 14.80
C PHE A 40 -12.34 -9.22 13.99
N PHE A 41 -12.57 -8.10 14.68
CA PHE A 41 -13.17 -6.91 14.09
C PHE A 41 -12.33 -5.66 14.36
N TRP A 42 -12.01 -4.89 13.32
CA TRP A 42 -11.40 -3.56 13.42
C TRP A 42 -12.03 -2.57 12.46
N ASN A 43 -12.04 -1.30 12.88
CA ASN A 43 -12.57 -0.16 12.13
C ASN A 43 -11.45 0.83 11.76
N ASP A 44 -10.33 0.28 11.29
CA ASP A 44 -9.10 1.03 11.20
C ASP A 44 -9.02 1.86 9.93
N GLY A 45 -8.86 3.17 10.10
CA GLY A 45 -8.71 4.14 9.02
C GLY A 45 -7.36 4.07 8.32
N VAL A 46 -7.01 5.14 7.59
CA VAL A 46 -5.73 5.29 6.88
C VAL A 46 -4.55 4.99 7.80
N SER A 47 -3.68 4.10 7.35
CA SER A 47 -2.58 3.55 8.14
C SER A 47 -1.29 3.37 7.35
N SER A 48 -1.39 3.22 6.03
CA SER A 48 -0.25 3.07 5.13
C SER A 48 -0.22 4.15 4.06
N VAL A 49 0.98 4.67 3.79
CA VAL A 49 1.25 5.61 2.70
C VAL A 49 2.54 5.21 1.97
N ALA A 50 2.54 5.34 0.65
CA ALA A 50 3.70 5.14 -0.20
C ALA A 50 3.81 6.31 -1.21
N LEU A 51 5.04 6.76 -1.48
CA LEU A 51 5.29 7.86 -2.41
C LEU A 51 5.87 7.33 -3.71
N SER A 52 5.24 7.69 -4.83
CA SER A 52 5.78 7.36 -6.16
C SER A 52 7.04 8.17 -6.48
N GLN A 53 7.61 7.90 -7.66
CA GLN A 53 8.70 8.70 -8.20
C GLN A 53 8.27 10.17 -8.40
N LYS A 54 9.24 11.09 -8.28
CA LYS A 54 9.02 12.52 -8.47
C LYS A 54 8.65 12.81 -9.94
N LYS A 55 7.52 13.47 -10.15
CA LYS A 55 7.07 13.97 -11.46
C LYS A 55 7.92 15.18 -11.89
N ARG A 56 7.79 15.58 -13.16
CA ARG A 56 8.50 16.73 -13.74
C ARG A 56 8.25 18.04 -12.98
N GLU A 57 7.02 18.27 -12.53
CA GLU A 57 6.64 19.45 -11.71
C GLU A 57 7.24 19.43 -10.30
N GLY A 58 7.92 18.35 -9.92
CA GLY A 58 8.60 18.22 -8.63
C GLY A 58 7.77 17.65 -7.49
N TYR A 59 6.51 17.30 -7.76
CA TYR A 59 5.60 16.62 -6.82
C TYR A 59 5.55 15.12 -7.10
N ARG A 60 5.12 14.35 -6.10
CA ARG A 60 4.86 12.90 -6.16
C ARG A 60 3.37 12.63 -6.02
N ASP A 61 2.94 11.44 -6.43
CA ASP A 61 1.67 10.90 -5.96
C ASP A 61 1.90 10.13 -4.65
N LEU A 62 1.01 10.35 -3.69
CA LEU A 62 0.89 9.55 -2.48
C LEU A 62 -0.20 8.50 -2.71
N TYR A 63 0.17 7.24 -2.56
CA TYR A 63 -0.74 6.12 -2.54
C TYR A 63 -1.01 5.73 -1.10
N CYS A 64 -2.27 5.52 -0.73
CA CYS A 64 -2.62 5.14 0.63
C CYS A 64 -3.87 4.27 0.68
N HIS A 65 -4.04 3.56 1.79
CA HIS A 65 -5.24 2.79 2.08
C HIS A 65 -5.50 2.79 3.59
N SER A 66 -6.77 2.63 3.94
CA SER A 66 -7.18 2.30 5.32
C SER A 66 -6.92 0.83 5.59
N THR A 67 -6.58 0.46 6.82
CA THR A 67 -6.38 -0.96 7.16
C THR A 67 -7.66 -1.75 6.91
N SER A 68 -8.79 -1.26 7.42
CA SER A 68 -10.12 -1.86 7.23
C SER A 68 -10.79 -1.35 5.95
N SER A 69 -10.11 -1.48 4.81
CA SER A 69 -10.61 -1.10 3.48
C SER A 69 -9.93 -1.94 2.41
N THR A 70 -10.58 -2.14 1.28
CA THR A 70 -9.96 -2.68 0.07
C THR A 70 -9.52 -1.58 -0.88
N LYS A 71 -9.97 -0.33 -0.69
CA LYS A 71 -9.68 0.75 -1.64
C LYS A 71 -8.25 1.27 -1.55
N LEU A 72 -7.58 1.30 -2.70
CA LEU A 72 -6.33 2.05 -2.89
C LEU A 72 -6.65 3.47 -3.37
N LEU A 73 -6.15 4.46 -2.65
CA LEU A 73 -6.31 5.88 -2.96
C LEU A 73 -5.01 6.45 -3.52
N ARG A 74 -5.15 7.48 -4.36
CA ARG A 74 -4.06 8.30 -4.89
C ARG A 74 -4.34 9.78 -4.68
N ILE A 75 -3.37 10.50 -4.17
CA ILE A 75 -3.46 11.94 -3.88
C ILE A 75 -2.18 12.63 -4.34
N SER A 76 -2.30 13.79 -4.99
CA SER A 76 -1.12 14.57 -5.33
C SER A 76 -0.50 15.21 -4.08
N THR A 77 0.80 15.05 -3.88
CA THR A 77 1.51 15.77 -2.81
C THR A 77 1.51 17.29 -3.00
N LYS A 78 1.23 17.80 -4.21
CA LYS A 78 1.01 19.24 -4.45
C LYS A 78 -0.18 19.77 -3.65
N LEU A 79 -1.26 18.98 -3.62
CA LEU A 79 -2.47 19.29 -2.88
C LEU A 79 -2.23 19.17 -1.37
N LEU A 80 -1.60 18.06 -0.94
CA LEU A 80 -1.30 17.82 0.48
C LEU A 80 -0.37 18.87 1.09
N ARG A 81 0.52 19.46 0.29
CA ARG A 81 1.47 20.50 0.70
C ARG A 81 0.87 21.90 0.85
N ASN A 82 -0.39 22.11 0.45
CA ASN A 82 -1.06 23.39 0.64
C ASN A 82 -1.77 23.42 2.01
N PRO A 83 -1.31 24.20 2.99
CA PRO A 83 -1.93 24.26 4.32
C PRO A 83 -3.32 24.92 4.31
N TYR A 84 -3.66 25.65 3.23
CA TYR A 84 -4.94 26.34 3.06
C TYR A 84 -5.92 25.57 2.15
N VAL A 85 -5.59 24.33 1.80
CA VAL A 85 -6.47 23.49 0.97
C VAL A 85 -7.80 23.28 1.67
N ASN A 86 -8.90 23.53 0.95
CA ASN A 86 -10.23 23.36 1.53
C ASN A 86 -10.73 21.90 1.40
N PRO A 87 -11.75 21.50 2.18
CA PRO A 87 -12.26 20.13 2.16
C PRO A 87 -12.78 19.65 0.79
N GLU A 88 -13.34 20.55 -0.04
CA GLU A 88 -13.83 20.21 -1.37
C GLU A 88 -12.68 19.95 -2.36
N GLU A 89 -11.60 20.73 -2.29
CA GLU A 89 -10.38 20.46 -3.06
C GLU A 89 -9.75 19.12 -2.67
N ILE A 90 -9.71 18.80 -1.37
CA ILE A 90 -9.26 17.48 -0.89
C ILE A 90 -10.14 16.37 -1.46
N ARG A 91 -11.47 16.48 -1.33
CA ARG A 91 -12.42 15.50 -1.83
C ARG A 91 -12.24 15.24 -3.33
N ASN A 92 -12.10 16.30 -4.12
CA ASN A 92 -11.94 16.22 -5.57
C ASN A 92 -10.54 15.71 -5.99
N GLY A 93 -9.53 15.98 -5.16
CA GLY A 93 -8.14 15.60 -5.39
C GLY A 93 -7.81 14.14 -5.05
N ILE A 94 -8.57 13.50 -4.16
CA ILE A 94 -8.42 12.07 -3.86
C ILE A 94 -9.03 11.25 -4.99
N LYS A 95 -8.25 10.35 -5.58
CA LYS A 95 -8.71 9.41 -6.60
C LYS A 95 -8.70 7.98 -6.05
N ILE A 96 -9.81 7.26 -6.20
CA ILE A 96 -9.83 5.82 -5.98
C ILE A 96 -9.19 5.17 -7.21
N VAL A 97 -8.09 4.47 -6.99
CA VAL A 97 -7.32 3.78 -8.04
C VAL A 97 -7.99 2.45 -8.38
N GLY A 98 -8.45 1.74 -7.35
CA GLY A 98 -9.17 0.48 -7.45
C GLY A 98 -9.27 -0.20 -6.10
N GLU A 99 -9.68 -1.47 -6.09
CA GLU A 99 -9.83 -2.28 -4.88
C GLU A 99 -8.79 -3.41 -4.83
N GLN A 100 -7.94 -3.38 -3.82
CA GLN A 100 -7.03 -4.43 -3.41
C GLN A 100 -7.88 -5.58 -2.85
N GLY A 101 -7.70 -6.81 -3.33
CA GLY A 101 -8.61 -7.92 -3.04
C GLY A 101 -8.69 -8.39 -1.57
N SER A 102 -8.05 -7.70 -0.63
CA SER A 102 -8.08 -7.94 0.82
C SER A 102 -7.61 -6.69 1.57
N GLN A 103 -7.93 -6.61 2.87
CA GLN A 103 -7.36 -5.64 3.81
C GLN A 103 -5.83 -5.68 3.80
N SER A 104 -5.21 -4.53 4.07
CA SER A 104 -3.76 -4.34 4.02
C SER A 104 -3.32 -3.42 5.16
N THR A 105 -2.27 -3.79 5.90
CA THR A 105 -1.65 -2.91 6.91
C THR A 105 -0.57 -2.02 6.32
N ALA A 106 0.11 -2.46 5.25
CA ALA A 106 1.26 -1.77 4.72
C ALA A 106 1.39 -1.84 3.20
N CYS A 107 2.01 -0.82 2.63
CA CYS A 107 2.43 -0.76 1.24
C CYS A 107 3.71 0.06 1.11
N ASP A 108 4.49 -0.24 0.08
CA ASP A 108 5.65 0.57 -0.30
C ASP A 108 5.97 0.45 -1.80
N TYR A 109 6.73 1.40 -2.32
CA TYR A 109 6.94 1.59 -3.74
C TYR A 109 8.41 1.40 -4.13
N ASP A 110 8.64 0.54 -5.12
CA ASP A 110 9.95 0.39 -5.77
C ASP A 110 10.06 1.30 -7.00
N ALA A 111 10.96 2.28 -6.93
CA ALA A 111 11.25 3.19 -8.03
C ALA A 111 11.97 2.51 -9.21
N GLY A 112 12.70 1.40 -8.97
CA GLY A 112 13.45 0.70 -10.01
C GLY A 112 12.52 -0.02 -11.00
N THR A 113 11.50 -0.71 -10.47
CA THR A 113 10.51 -1.47 -11.26
C THR A 113 9.20 -0.72 -11.50
N ASN A 114 8.98 0.42 -10.83
CA ASN A 114 7.73 1.18 -10.83
C ASN A 114 6.54 0.38 -10.28
N VAL A 115 6.79 -0.45 -9.27
CA VAL A 115 5.81 -1.35 -8.66
C VAL A 115 5.49 -0.92 -7.23
N LEU A 116 4.21 -0.84 -6.92
CA LEU A 116 3.71 -0.74 -5.56
C LEU A 116 3.46 -2.15 -5.02
N PHE A 117 4.10 -2.49 -3.90
CA PHE A 117 3.84 -3.72 -3.16
C PHE A 117 2.92 -3.41 -1.98
N PHE A 118 2.03 -4.34 -1.64
CA PHE A 118 1.10 -4.16 -0.53
C PHE A 118 0.75 -5.50 0.10
N THR A 119 0.55 -5.48 1.42
CA THR A 119 0.14 -6.65 2.18
C THR A 119 -1.29 -7.08 1.82
N GLN A 120 -1.62 -8.35 2.00
CA GLN A 120 -2.95 -8.91 1.79
C GLN A 120 -3.27 -9.84 2.98
N LEU A 121 -3.84 -9.26 4.03
CA LEU A 121 -4.00 -9.92 5.33
C LEU A 121 -4.85 -11.20 5.25
N SER A 122 -6.05 -11.11 4.68
CA SER A 122 -6.96 -12.26 4.55
C SER A 122 -6.55 -13.23 3.45
N LYS A 123 -5.47 -12.94 2.71
CA LYS A 123 -4.84 -13.86 1.74
C LYS A 123 -3.49 -14.38 2.21
N ASN A 124 -3.09 -14.08 3.46
CA ASN A 124 -1.81 -14.47 4.04
C ASN A 124 -0.63 -14.24 3.09
N GLY A 125 -0.55 -13.03 2.51
CA GLY A 125 0.33 -12.82 1.36
C GLY A 125 0.65 -11.37 1.04
N VAL A 126 1.40 -11.19 -0.05
CA VAL A 126 1.80 -9.88 -0.60
C VAL A 126 1.38 -9.79 -2.05
N GLY A 127 0.67 -8.73 -2.40
CA GLY A 127 0.31 -8.37 -3.76
C GLY A 127 1.22 -7.28 -4.32
N CYS A 128 1.08 -7.04 -5.62
CA CYS A 128 1.77 -5.95 -6.30
C CYS A 128 0.88 -5.28 -7.33
N TRP A 129 1.30 -4.11 -7.76
CA TRP A 129 0.73 -3.42 -8.92
C TRP A 129 1.78 -2.55 -9.59
N ASN A 130 1.95 -2.70 -10.90
CA ASN A 130 2.81 -1.82 -11.68
C ASN A 130 2.03 -0.54 -12.06
N LEU A 131 2.56 0.62 -11.69
CA LEU A 131 1.91 1.92 -11.89
C LEU A 131 1.71 2.29 -13.37
N ASP A 132 2.45 1.67 -14.28
CA ASP A 132 2.30 1.84 -15.74
C ASP A 132 1.17 0.97 -16.33
N ARG A 133 0.49 0.16 -15.51
CA ARG A 133 -0.68 -0.64 -15.92
C ARG A 133 -1.95 -0.12 -15.26
N LYS A 134 -3.09 -0.28 -15.95
CA LYS A 134 -4.41 -0.01 -15.34
C LYS A 134 -4.59 -0.92 -14.12
N PHE A 135 -5.11 -0.36 -13.03
CA PHE A 135 -5.44 -1.14 -11.84
C PHE A 135 -6.66 -2.01 -12.13
N THR A 136 -6.44 -3.30 -12.31
CA THR A 136 -7.44 -4.33 -12.56
C THR A 136 -7.03 -5.59 -11.81
N GLU A 137 -7.95 -6.49 -11.50
CA GLU A 137 -7.66 -7.76 -10.83
C GLU A 137 -6.54 -8.56 -11.53
N GLU A 138 -6.55 -8.57 -12.87
CA GLU A 138 -5.49 -9.20 -13.68
C GLU A 138 -4.12 -8.56 -13.45
N ASN A 139 -4.05 -7.23 -13.30
CA ASN A 139 -2.79 -6.48 -13.12
C ASN A 139 -2.38 -6.34 -11.64
N THR A 140 -3.14 -6.93 -10.71
CA THR A 140 -2.86 -6.89 -9.27
C THR A 140 -2.73 -8.29 -8.65
N PRO A 141 -1.83 -9.13 -9.18
CA PRO A 141 -1.68 -10.50 -8.71
C PRO A 141 -1.16 -10.56 -7.27
N LEU A 142 -1.50 -11.66 -6.60
CA LEU A 142 -0.83 -12.11 -5.39
C LEU A 142 0.52 -12.73 -5.78
N LEU A 143 1.63 -12.23 -5.23
CA LEU A 143 2.97 -12.69 -5.57
C LEU A 143 3.40 -13.89 -4.74
N VAL A 144 3.12 -13.84 -3.44
CA VAL A 144 3.46 -14.87 -2.47
C VAL A 144 2.35 -14.97 -1.45
N SER A 145 2.03 -16.20 -1.06
CA SER A 145 1.04 -16.50 -0.04
C SER A 145 1.45 -17.77 0.69
N ASP A 146 1.41 -17.73 2.03
CA ASP A 146 1.66 -18.88 2.87
C ASP A 146 1.01 -18.65 4.24
N CYS A 147 0.10 -19.52 4.63
CA CYS A 147 -0.67 -19.37 5.87
C CYS A 147 0.17 -19.43 7.16
N ASN A 148 1.39 -19.97 7.10
CA ASN A 148 2.28 -20.09 8.26
C ASN A 148 3.34 -18.99 8.29
N VAL A 149 4.00 -18.75 7.15
CA VAL A 149 5.10 -17.78 7.00
C VAL A 149 4.57 -16.36 6.95
N LEU A 150 3.44 -16.15 6.26
CA LEU A 150 2.78 -14.87 6.06
C LEU A 150 1.39 -14.87 6.74
N GLU A 151 1.28 -15.48 7.92
CA GLU A 151 0.02 -15.54 8.68
C GLU A 151 -0.54 -14.12 8.86
N TYR A 152 0.27 -13.19 9.36
CA TYR A 152 -0.06 -11.77 9.44
C TYR A 152 1.08 -10.94 8.82
N PRO A 153 1.02 -10.57 7.52
CA PRO A 153 2.03 -9.71 6.91
C PRO A 153 1.81 -8.28 7.39
N ASN A 154 2.57 -7.87 8.41
CA ASN A 154 2.34 -6.64 9.17
C ASN A 154 2.91 -5.41 8.46
N ASP A 155 4.15 -5.48 7.97
CA ASP A 155 4.79 -4.37 7.28
C ASP A 155 5.53 -4.82 6.01
N ILE A 156 5.69 -3.88 5.09
CA ILE A 156 6.48 -4.04 3.87
C ILE A 156 7.24 -2.76 3.58
N LYS A 157 8.53 -2.89 3.21
CA LYS A 157 9.40 -1.76 2.83
C LYS A 157 10.27 -2.13 1.64
N VAL A 158 10.57 -1.17 0.79
CA VAL A 158 11.53 -1.32 -0.30
C VAL A 158 12.77 -0.47 0.00
N ASP A 159 13.94 -1.10 0.02
CA ASP A 159 15.20 -0.40 0.23
C ASP A 159 15.73 0.23 -1.09
N PRO A 160 16.73 1.14 -1.02
CA PRO A 160 17.31 1.77 -2.21
C PRO A 160 17.98 0.80 -3.19
N ASP A 161 18.38 -0.39 -2.75
CA ASP A 161 18.98 -1.44 -3.59
C ASP A 161 17.91 -2.28 -4.31
N GLY A 162 16.64 -2.00 -4.07
CA GLY A 162 15.49 -2.68 -4.68
C GLY A 162 15.17 -4.02 -4.01
N ASN A 163 15.54 -4.23 -2.74
CA ASN A 163 15.05 -5.37 -1.97
C ASN A 163 13.74 -5.01 -1.26
N VAL A 164 12.78 -5.94 -1.34
CA VAL A 164 11.52 -5.89 -0.64
C VAL A 164 11.67 -6.63 0.68
N TRP A 165 11.47 -5.93 1.78
CA TRP A 165 11.49 -6.44 3.15
C TRP A 165 10.06 -6.61 3.64
N ILE A 166 9.72 -7.80 4.15
CA ILE A 166 8.40 -8.12 4.67
C ILE A 166 8.54 -8.53 6.13
N LEU A 167 7.85 -7.82 7.02
CA LEU A 167 7.67 -8.24 8.40
C LEU A 167 6.36 -9.02 8.48
N SER A 168 6.43 -10.28 8.91
CA SER A 168 5.25 -11.06 9.22
C SER A 168 5.30 -11.60 10.64
N ASP A 169 4.16 -11.55 11.32
CA ASP A 169 4.00 -12.01 12.68
C ASP A 169 2.70 -12.81 12.86
N ARG A 170 2.27 -12.96 14.11
CA ARG A 170 0.98 -13.57 14.50
C ARG A 170 0.15 -12.60 15.36
N GLN A 171 0.07 -11.34 14.94
CA GLN A 171 -0.64 -10.29 15.69
C GLN A 171 -2.10 -10.64 16.00
N SER A 172 -2.81 -11.30 15.09
CA SER A 172 -4.19 -11.76 15.34
C SER A 172 -4.26 -12.70 16.54
N ARG A 173 -3.32 -13.64 16.68
CA ARG A 173 -3.25 -14.53 17.84
C ARG A 173 -2.84 -13.83 19.10
N PHE A 174 -1.83 -12.96 19.03
CA PHE A 174 -1.36 -12.20 20.19
C PHE A 174 -2.49 -11.39 20.85
N LEU A 175 -3.41 -10.84 20.04
CA LEU A 175 -4.49 -10.00 20.54
C LEU A 175 -5.78 -10.77 20.91
N TYR A 176 -6.09 -11.85 20.20
CA TYR A 176 -7.42 -12.48 20.25
C TYR A 176 -7.41 -13.99 20.50
N ASP A 177 -6.24 -14.60 20.61
CA ASP A 177 -6.07 -16.03 20.85
C ASP A 177 -4.84 -16.27 21.76
N GLN A 178 -4.27 -17.48 21.72
CA GLN A 178 -3.04 -17.83 22.41
C GLN A 178 -1.86 -17.96 21.45
N MET A 179 -0.72 -17.42 21.88
CA MET A 179 0.55 -17.59 21.19
C MET A 179 1.21 -18.92 21.62
N ASN A 180 1.51 -19.79 20.66
CA ASN A 180 2.43 -20.91 20.90
C ASN A 180 3.88 -20.39 20.80
N PHE A 181 4.63 -20.45 21.90
CA PHE A 181 6.01 -19.95 21.97
C PHE A 181 7.06 -20.98 21.52
N GLU A 182 6.66 -22.22 21.23
CA GLU A 182 7.53 -23.27 20.69
C GLU A 182 7.73 -23.15 19.16
N GLN A 183 6.95 -22.29 18.50
CA GLN A 183 7.04 -22.02 17.07
C GLN A 183 7.59 -20.62 16.77
N THR A 184 8.07 -20.43 15.53
CA THR A 184 8.43 -19.09 15.04
C THR A 184 7.17 -18.23 14.90
N ASN A 185 7.17 -17.11 15.62
CA ASN A 185 6.06 -16.16 15.69
C ASN A 185 6.31 -14.85 14.93
N PHE A 186 7.57 -14.51 14.67
CA PHE A 186 7.97 -13.28 14.00
C PHE A 186 9.00 -13.61 12.93
N ARG A 187 8.86 -13.02 11.75
CA ARG A 187 9.72 -13.26 10.59
C ARG A 187 10.00 -11.96 9.87
N VAL A 188 11.27 -11.77 9.49
CA VAL A 188 11.68 -10.75 8.53
C VAL A 188 12.16 -11.49 7.28
N LEU A 189 11.47 -11.27 6.16
CA LEU A 189 11.73 -11.91 4.89
C LEU A 189 12.26 -10.85 3.92
N THR A 190 13.11 -11.26 2.97
CA THR A 190 13.62 -10.36 1.95
C THR A 190 13.79 -11.04 0.61
N ALA A 191 13.55 -10.30 -0.47
CA ALA A 191 13.84 -10.71 -1.83
C ALA A 191 14.04 -9.46 -2.71
N ARG A 192 14.83 -9.57 -3.78
CA ARG A 192 14.90 -8.51 -4.80
C ARG A 192 13.53 -8.32 -5.44
N ALA A 193 13.08 -7.06 -5.58
CA ALA A 193 11.81 -6.71 -6.21
C ALA A 193 11.68 -7.31 -7.61
N SER A 194 12.74 -7.22 -8.42
CA SER A 194 12.80 -7.78 -9.77
C SER A 194 12.63 -9.30 -9.81
N THR A 195 13.19 -10.02 -8.83
CA THR A 195 12.99 -11.46 -8.69
C THR A 195 11.57 -11.77 -8.26
N LEU A 196 11.05 -11.03 -7.27
CA LEU A 196 9.72 -11.26 -6.68
C LEU A 196 8.59 -11.05 -7.71
N ILE A 197 8.71 -10.07 -8.60
CA ILE A 197 7.70 -9.81 -9.64
C ILE A 197 7.89 -10.65 -10.90
N SER A 198 8.99 -11.39 -11.03
CA SER A 198 9.32 -12.11 -12.27
C SER A 198 8.19 -13.08 -12.67
N GLY A 199 7.83 -13.09 -13.95
CA GLY A 199 6.72 -13.91 -14.47
C GLY A 199 5.32 -13.44 -14.10
N SER A 200 5.18 -12.39 -13.27
CA SER A 200 3.87 -11.81 -12.91
C SER A 200 3.49 -10.64 -13.83
N ARG A 201 2.23 -10.20 -13.72
CA ARG A 201 1.74 -8.99 -14.42
C ARG A 201 2.34 -7.68 -13.91
N CYS A 202 2.99 -7.69 -12.74
CA CYS A 202 3.71 -6.53 -12.24
C CYS A 202 5.07 -6.34 -12.92
N HIS A 203 5.61 -7.39 -13.56
CA HIS A 203 6.81 -7.26 -14.37
C HIS A 203 6.47 -6.58 -15.70
N MET A 204 7.26 -5.56 -16.05
CA MET A 204 7.31 -5.04 -17.41
C MET A 204 8.58 -5.53 -18.08
N THR A 205 8.40 -6.21 -19.22
CA THR A 205 9.53 -6.56 -20.08
C THR A 205 10.20 -5.29 -20.62
N PRO A 206 11.49 -5.35 -21.02
CA PRO A 206 12.17 -4.21 -21.63
C PRO A 206 11.41 -3.63 -22.84
N LEU A 207 10.76 -4.50 -23.63
CA LEU A 207 9.96 -4.09 -24.79
C LEU A 207 8.67 -3.37 -24.37
N GLU A 208 7.92 -3.89 -23.40
CA GLU A 208 6.73 -3.21 -22.89
C GLU A 208 7.08 -1.84 -22.30
N LYS A 209 8.19 -1.77 -21.56
CA LYS A 209 8.70 -0.51 -20.99
C LYS A 209 9.09 0.48 -22.09
N ALA A 210 9.74 0.04 -23.17
CA ALA A 210 10.02 0.89 -24.32
C ALA A 210 8.74 1.40 -25.01
N ILE A 211 7.73 0.52 -25.18
CA ILE A 211 6.45 0.89 -25.77
C ILE A 211 5.68 1.88 -24.89
N SER A 212 5.71 1.74 -23.56
CA SER A 212 5.01 2.66 -22.65
C SER A 212 5.57 4.07 -22.73
N TYR A 213 6.89 4.24 -22.90
CA TYR A 213 7.51 5.55 -23.13
C TYR A 213 7.09 6.20 -24.45
N ILE A 214 6.76 5.42 -25.47
CA ILE A 214 6.29 5.93 -26.77
C ILE A 214 4.80 6.31 -26.68
N LYS A 215 3.99 5.50 -26.00
CA LYS A 215 2.53 5.68 -25.91
C LYS A 215 2.10 6.71 -24.89
N SER A 216 2.86 6.95 -23.82
CA SER A 216 2.61 8.08 -22.93
C SER A 216 2.94 9.36 -23.69
N PRO A 217 1.96 10.19 -24.07
CA PRO A 217 2.29 11.49 -24.62
C PRO A 217 3.12 12.19 -23.56
N LYS A 218 4.25 12.78 -23.96
CA LYS A 218 4.97 13.73 -23.10
C LYS A 218 3.93 14.77 -22.69
N SER A 219 3.36 14.65 -21.50
CA SER A 219 2.51 15.69 -20.93
C SER A 219 3.41 16.91 -20.80
N ALA A 220 3.21 17.85 -21.72
CA ALA A 220 3.75 19.19 -21.70
C ALA A 220 3.16 19.96 -20.51
#